data_AF-A0AA40EB72-F1
#
_entry.id   AF-A0AA40EB72-F1
#
_cell.length_a   1.000
_cell.length_b   1.000
_cell.length_c   1.000
_cell.angle_alpha   90.00
_cell.angle_beta   90.00
_cell.angle_gamma   90.00
#
_symmetry.space_group_name_H-M   'P 1'
#
loop_
_entity.id
_entity.type
_entity.pdbx_description
1 polymer ?
#
loop_
_entity_poly.entity_id
_entity_poly.type
_entity_poly.pdbx_seq_one_letter_code
_entity_poly.pdbx_strand_id
1 'polypeptide(L)'
;MSASATSPGRLLRLTLQIYTKKETPLEEGEKFSREYLSKVASIHARNGIEIYQMVYTPAPFREALDGMNRRNKRGWVIDDHDITVEFYFRSFAELTRVNQDPEFQALQAAEGPYVNLVHTVAAKVQRRHVT
;
A
#
# COMPACT_ATOMS: atom_id res chain seq x y z
N MET A 1 24.00 2.47 -8.49
CA MET A 1 22.64 2.50 -9.08
C MET A 1 22.20 3.95 -9.17
N SER A 2 21.77 4.42 -10.34
CA SER A 2 21.52 5.85 -10.61
C SER A 2 20.32 6.37 -9.82
N ALA A 3 20.57 7.37 -8.97
CA ALA A 3 19.61 7.99 -8.06
C ALA A 3 18.85 9.21 -8.66
N SER A 4 18.85 9.42 -9.98
CA SER A 4 18.47 10.72 -10.56
C SER A 4 17.12 10.78 -11.28
N ALA A 5 16.19 9.84 -11.05
CA ALA A 5 14.86 9.92 -11.67
C ALA A 5 13.94 10.86 -10.85
N THR A 6 14.10 12.17 -11.02
CA THR A 6 13.12 13.17 -10.57
C THR A 6 12.01 13.35 -11.61
N SER A 7 10.79 13.64 -11.16
CA SER A 7 9.64 13.90 -12.04
C SER A 7 9.05 15.30 -11.81
N PRO A 8 9.66 16.36 -12.36
CA PRO A 8 9.18 17.73 -12.18
C PRO A 8 7.70 17.88 -12.58
N GLY A 9 6.89 18.45 -11.70
CA GLY A 9 5.46 18.70 -11.95
C GLY A 9 4.56 17.47 -11.96
N ARG A 10 5.03 16.28 -11.58
CA ARG A 10 4.22 15.05 -11.50
C ARG A 10 4.58 14.24 -10.26
N LEU A 11 3.67 13.37 -9.82
CA LEU A 11 3.95 12.41 -8.75
C LEU A 11 4.26 11.04 -9.35
N LEU A 12 5.24 10.37 -8.80
CA LEU A 12 5.45 8.94 -8.96
C LEU A 12 4.53 8.23 -7.97
N ARG A 13 3.83 7.19 -8.42
CA ARG A 13 2.99 6.31 -7.61
C ARG A 13 3.64 4.95 -7.50
N LEU A 14 3.92 4.49 -6.29
CA LEU A 14 4.19 3.08 -5.97
C LEU A 14 2.93 2.49 -5.36
N THR A 15 2.50 1.33 -5.85
CA THR A 15 1.35 0.58 -5.31
C THR A 15 1.86 -0.77 -4.82
N LEU A 16 1.49 -1.14 -3.60
CA LEU A 16 1.70 -2.46 -3.03
C LEU A 16 0.35 -3.15 -2.85
N GLN A 17 0.29 -4.43 -3.19
CA GLN A 17 -0.85 -5.30 -2.96
C GLN A 17 -0.45 -6.27 -1.85
N ILE A 18 -1.16 -6.22 -0.74
CA ILE A 18 -0.84 -6.94 0.49
C ILE A 18 -1.90 -8.00 0.72
N TYR A 19 -1.43 -9.22 0.96
CA TYR A 19 -2.25 -10.30 1.51
C TYR A 19 -2.04 -10.37 3.01
N THR A 20 -3.12 -10.46 3.77
CA THR A 20 -3.03 -10.66 5.22
C THR A 20 -2.77 -12.13 5.54
N LYS A 21 -2.14 -12.39 6.68
CA LYS A 21 -2.00 -13.75 7.21
C LYS A 21 -3.36 -14.26 7.68
N LYS A 22 -3.70 -15.48 7.28
CA LYS A 22 -5.00 -16.10 7.60
C LYS A 22 -5.07 -16.59 9.04
N GLU A 23 -3.91 -16.75 9.68
CA GLU A 23 -3.79 -17.18 11.07
C GLU A 23 -4.15 -16.07 12.06
N THR A 24 -4.12 -14.80 11.64
CA THR A 24 -4.50 -13.67 12.48
C THR A 24 -6.03 -13.49 12.46
N PRO A 25 -6.69 -13.38 13.63
CA PRO A 25 -8.08 -12.95 13.70
C PRO A 25 -8.31 -11.60 13.00
N LEU A 26 -9.41 -11.48 12.26
CA LEU A 26 -9.73 -10.27 11.48
C LEU A 26 -9.72 -9.01 12.34
N GLU A 27 -10.39 -9.02 13.49
CA GLU A 27 -10.48 -7.86 14.39
C GLU A 27 -9.11 -7.41 14.91
N GLU A 28 -8.21 -8.36 15.18
CA GLU A 28 -6.85 -8.09 15.64
C GLU A 28 -6.02 -7.46 14.52
N GLY A 29 -6.09 -8.03 13.31
CA GLY A 29 -5.43 -7.47 12.13
C GLY A 29 -5.93 -6.07 11.78
N GLU A 30 -7.23 -5.84 11.83
CA GLU A 30 -7.80 -4.51 11.60
C GLU A 30 -7.40 -3.49 12.67
N LYS A 31 -7.39 -3.90 13.94
CA LYS A 31 -6.95 -3.04 15.05
C LYS A 31 -5.49 -2.64 14.87
N PHE A 32 -4.61 -3.63 14.65
CA PHE A 32 -3.20 -3.38 14.35
C PHE A 32 -3.06 -2.39 13.20
N SER A 33 -3.78 -2.63 12.11
CA SER A 33 -3.63 -1.85 10.89
C SER A 33 -4.15 -0.40 11.03
N ARG A 34 -5.20 -0.15 11.83
CA ARG A 34 -5.63 1.22 12.20
C ARG A 34 -4.56 1.97 12.99
N GLU A 35 -4.01 1.34 14.02
CA GLU A 35 -2.95 1.94 14.83
C GLU A 35 -1.67 2.17 14.03
N TYR A 36 -1.30 1.18 13.20
CA TYR A 36 -0.16 1.22 12.30
C TYR A 36 -0.25 2.40 11.33
N LEU A 37 -1.39 2.54 10.64
CA LEU A 37 -1.64 3.59 9.64
C LEU A 37 -1.38 5.00 10.20
N SER A 38 -1.88 5.27 11.41
CA SER A 38 -1.69 6.57 12.07
C SER A 38 -0.22 6.92 12.30
N LYS A 39 0.59 5.94 12.70
CA LYS A 39 2.01 6.13 13.01
C LYS A 39 2.80 6.30 11.72
N VAL A 40 2.58 5.42 10.75
CA VAL A 40 3.33 5.48 9.49
C VAL A 40 3.01 6.71 8.67
N ALA A 41 1.76 7.21 8.66
CA ALA A 41 1.41 8.40 7.89
C ALA A 41 2.28 9.62 8.30
N SER A 42 2.53 9.80 9.60
CA SER A 42 3.42 10.86 10.10
C SER A 42 4.86 10.69 9.62
N ILE A 43 5.38 9.45 9.63
CA ILE A 43 6.74 9.14 9.19
C ILE A 43 6.90 9.35 7.67
N HIS A 44 5.90 8.97 6.88
CA HIS A 44 5.92 9.20 5.43
C HIS A 44 5.91 10.70 5.11
N ALA A 45 5.04 11.47 5.78
CA ALA A 45 4.95 12.91 5.57
C ALA A 45 6.28 13.63 5.89
N ARG A 46 6.90 13.34 7.04
CA ARG A 46 8.18 13.98 7.41
C ARG A 46 9.35 13.64 6.47
N ASN A 47 9.27 12.52 5.76
CA ASN A 47 10.29 12.07 4.81
C ASN A 47 10.04 12.52 3.35
N GLY A 48 8.95 13.26 3.12
CA GLY A 48 8.63 13.88 1.82
C GLY A 48 7.70 13.08 0.92
N ILE A 49 7.00 12.07 1.45
CA ILE A 49 5.89 11.43 0.74
C ILE A 49 4.69 12.37 0.76
N GLU A 50 4.14 12.70 -0.41
CA GLU A 50 3.03 13.65 -0.53
C GLU A 50 1.69 13.01 -0.19
N ILE A 51 1.50 11.74 -0.58
CA ILE A 51 0.28 10.98 -0.26
C ILE A 51 0.69 9.57 0.13
N TYR A 52 0.20 9.13 1.29
CA TYR A 52 0.22 7.75 1.73
C TYR A 52 -1.23 7.32 1.98
N GLN A 53 -1.65 6.22 1.37
CA GLN A 53 -2.97 5.67 1.63
C GLN A 53 -2.96 4.15 1.68
N MET A 54 -3.93 3.61 2.43
CA MET A 54 -4.16 2.20 2.58
C MET A 54 -5.64 1.92 2.41
N VAL A 55 -5.98 1.07 1.44
CA VAL A 55 -7.35 0.75 1.03
C VAL A 55 -7.59 -0.72 1.30
N TYR A 56 -8.66 -1.04 2.04
CA TYR A 56 -9.00 -2.41 2.36
C TYR A 56 -10.02 -2.97 1.37
N THR A 57 -9.78 -4.21 0.96
CA THR A 57 -10.63 -4.99 0.06
C THR A 57 -10.99 -6.33 0.71
N PRO A 58 -11.77 -6.31 1.82
CA PRO A 58 -12.11 -7.54 2.53
C PRO A 58 -12.94 -8.48 1.63
N ALA A 59 -12.80 -9.79 1.85
CA ALA A 59 -13.40 -10.83 1.02
C ALA A 59 -14.90 -10.62 0.70
N PRO A 60 -15.77 -10.24 1.66
CA PRO A 60 -17.19 -10.02 1.36
C PRO A 60 -17.45 -8.95 0.30
N PHE A 61 -16.63 -7.90 0.26
CA PHE A 61 -16.76 -6.82 -0.72
C PHE A 61 -16.24 -7.25 -2.10
N ARG A 62 -15.19 -8.08 -2.14
CA ARG A 62 -14.69 -8.69 -3.38
C ARG A 62 -15.73 -9.64 -3.98
N GLU A 63 -16.37 -10.47 -3.16
CA GLU A 63 -17.46 -11.35 -3.58
C GLU A 63 -18.67 -10.57 -4.12
N ALA A 64 -19.06 -9.49 -3.45
CA ALA A 64 -20.14 -8.63 -3.92
C ALA A 64 -19.81 -7.96 -5.26
N LEU A 65 -18.57 -7.47 -5.42
CA LEU A 65 -18.07 -6.88 -6.66
C LEU A 65 -18.03 -7.91 -7.80
N ASP A 66 -17.57 -9.13 -7.53
CA ASP A 66 -17.57 -10.22 -8.50
C ASP A 66 -19.00 -10.63 -8.91
N GLY A 67 -19.93 -10.68 -7.95
CA GLY A 67 -21.35 -10.90 -8.24
C GLY A 67 -21.94 -9.84 -9.18
N MET A 68 -21.59 -8.56 -8.97
CA MET A 68 -21.98 -7.47 -9.87
C MET A 68 -21.31 -7.59 -11.26
N ASN A 69 -20.03 -7.93 -11.29
CA ASN A 69 -19.24 -8.13 -12.51
C ASN A 69 -19.88 -9.22 -13.40
N ARG A 70 -20.18 -10.39 -12.80
CA ARG A 70 -20.83 -11.52 -13.48
C ARG A 70 -22.24 -11.17 -13.97
N ARG A 71 -23.07 -10.59 -13.11
CA ARG A 71 -24.47 -10.22 -13.46
C ARG A 71 -24.52 -9.28 -14.66
N ASN A 72 -23.60 -8.33 -14.71
CA ASN A 72 -23.57 -7.30 -15.73
C ASN A 72 -22.63 -7.63 -16.90
N LYS A 73 -22.09 -8.87 -16.97
CA LYS A 73 -21.16 -9.34 -18.01
C LYS A 73 -20.02 -8.35 -18.29
N ARG A 74 -19.43 -7.77 -17.24
CA ARG A 74 -18.44 -6.69 -17.39
C ARG A 74 -17.06 -7.20 -17.80
N GLY A 75 -16.75 -8.47 -17.54
CA GLY A 75 -15.47 -9.07 -17.91
C GLY A 75 -14.28 -8.56 -17.08
N TRP A 76 -14.53 -8.00 -15.90
CA TRP A 76 -13.47 -7.53 -15.01
C TRP A 76 -12.73 -8.70 -14.39
N VAL A 77 -11.43 -8.53 -14.20
CA VAL A 77 -10.64 -9.37 -13.29
C VAL A 77 -10.66 -8.67 -11.94
N ILE A 78 -11.21 -9.34 -10.93
CA ILE A 78 -11.24 -8.82 -9.57
C ILE A 78 -9.95 -9.24 -8.88
N ASP A 79 -9.20 -8.24 -8.42
CA ASP A 79 -7.96 -8.47 -7.68
C ASP A 79 -8.25 -9.12 -6.32
N ASP A 80 -7.38 -10.02 -5.87
CA ASP A 80 -7.64 -10.92 -4.74
C ASP A 80 -6.80 -10.64 -3.49
N HIS A 81 -6.04 -9.54 -3.48
CA HIS A 81 -5.37 -9.05 -2.27
C HIS A 81 -6.33 -8.40 -1.27
N ASP A 82 -5.89 -8.27 -0.02
CA ASP A 82 -6.70 -7.78 1.09
C ASP A 82 -6.54 -6.28 1.32
N ILE A 83 -5.36 -5.73 0.99
CA ILE A 83 -5.02 -4.34 1.21
C ILE A 83 -4.20 -3.79 0.03
N THR A 84 -4.60 -2.64 -0.52
CA THR A 84 -3.76 -1.83 -1.42
C THR A 84 -3.09 -0.72 -0.62
N VAL A 85 -1.77 -0.59 -0.69
CA VAL A 85 -1.03 0.57 -0.16
C VAL A 85 -0.50 1.40 -1.32
N GLU A 86 -0.65 2.72 -1.27
CA GLU A 86 -0.09 3.61 -2.28
C GLU A 86 0.76 4.71 -1.67
N PHE A 87 1.90 4.97 -2.32
CA PHE A 87 2.83 6.05 -2.03
C PHE A 87 2.89 6.98 -3.22
N TYR A 88 2.79 8.28 -2.97
CA TYR A 88 2.97 9.31 -3.98
C TYR A 88 4.13 10.21 -3.59
N PHE A 89 5.11 10.33 -4.49
CA PHE A 89 6.40 10.95 -4.19
C PHE A 89 7.02 11.55 -5.46
N ARG A 90 7.95 12.48 -5.34
CA ARG A 90 8.62 13.17 -6.46
C ARG A 90 9.89 12.47 -6.93
N SER A 91 10.55 11.74 -6.02
CA SER A 91 11.81 11.05 -6.32
C SER A 91 12.05 9.82 -5.44
N PHE A 92 12.81 8.85 -5.94
CA PHE A 92 13.21 7.68 -5.14
C PHE A 92 14.06 8.03 -3.91
N ALA A 93 14.60 9.25 -3.83
CA ALA A 93 15.28 9.72 -2.63
C ALA A 93 14.33 9.80 -1.43
N GLU A 94 13.05 10.14 -1.63
CA GLU A 94 12.04 10.17 -0.56
C GLU A 94 11.75 8.76 -0.02
N LEU A 95 11.55 7.79 -0.92
CA LEU A 95 11.42 6.38 -0.51
C LEU A 95 12.66 5.86 0.21
N THR A 96 13.86 6.28 -0.24
CA THR A 96 15.11 5.90 0.41
C THR A 96 15.19 6.45 1.83
N ARG A 97 14.78 7.70 2.05
CA ARG A 97 14.73 8.30 3.39
C ARG A 97 13.75 7.57 4.31
N VAL A 98 12.55 7.23 3.83
CA VAL A 98 11.59 6.41 4.59
C VAL A 98 12.20 5.08 4.99
N ASN A 99 12.83 4.35 4.05
CA ASN A 99 13.45 3.05 4.35
C ASN A 99 14.64 3.12 5.33
N GLN A 100 15.28 4.28 5.43
CA GLN A 100 16.37 4.54 6.38
C GLN A 100 15.89 5.09 7.73
N ASP A 101 14.60 5.38 7.87
CA ASP A 101 14.02 5.91 9.09
C ASP A 101 13.92 4.79 10.15
N PRO A 102 14.59 4.92 11.31
CA PRO A 102 14.64 3.85 12.31
C PRO A 102 13.27 3.58 12.95
N GLU A 103 12.40 4.59 13.06
CA GLU A 103 11.04 4.38 13.57
C GLU A 103 10.20 3.60 12.55
N PHE A 104 10.40 3.86 11.25
CA PHE A 104 9.76 3.07 10.21
C PHE A 104 10.24 1.61 10.21
N GLN A 105 11.54 1.38 10.34
CA GLN A 105 12.09 0.02 10.42
C GLN A 105 11.52 -0.77 11.60
N ALA A 106 11.36 -0.12 12.76
CA ALA A 106 10.75 -0.73 13.93
C ALA A 106 9.27 -1.05 13.71
N LEU A 107 8.51 -0.16 13.06
CA LEU A 107 7.11 -0.41 12.71
C LEU A 107 6.97 -1.52 11.68
N GLN A 108 7.78 -1.50 10.62
CA GLN A 108 7.77 -2.53 9.57
C GLN A 108 8.08 -3.91 10.15
N ALA A 109 9.01 -4.02 11.11
CA ALA A 109 9.28 -5.28 11.80
C ALA A 109 8.05 -5.83 12.55
N ALA A 110 7.14 -4.96 13.01
CA ALA A 110 5.91 -5.36 13.70
C ALA A 110 4.81 -5.88 12.76
N GLU A 111 4.96 -5.75 11.43
CA GLU A 111 3.99 -6.25 10.44
C GLU A 111 4.01 -7.78 10.30
N GLY A 112 5.11 -8.44 10.68
CA GLY A 112 5.37 -9.85 10.43
C GLY A 112 4.24 -10.83 10.83
N PRO A 113 3.52 -10.63 11.95
CA PRO A 113 2.39 -11.47 12.32
C PRO A 113 1.15 -11.28 11.44
N TYR A 114 1.01 -10.14 10.75
CA TYR A 114 -0.23 -9.72 10.08
C TYR A 114 -0.13 -9.75 8.55
N VAL A 115 1.07 -9.54 8.01
CA VAL A 115 1.31 -9.40 6.57
C VAL A 115 1.99 -10.65 6.01
N ASN A 116 1.49 -11.13 4.88
CA ASN A 116 2.16 -12.18 4.11
C ASN A 116 3.21 -11.57 3.17
N LEU A 117 4.39 -11.29 3.70
CA LEU A 117 5.49 -10.64 2.98
C LEU A 117 5.97 -11.40 1.73
N VAL A 118 5.75 -12.72 1.66
CA VAL A 118 6.14 -13.55 0.50
C VAL A 118 5.24 -13.27 -0.70
N HIS A 119 3.97 -12.95 -0.46
CA HIS A 119 2.98 -12.72 -1.50
C HIS A 119 2.67 -11.24 -1.72
N THR A 120 3.28 -10.33 -0.97
CA THR A 120 3.15 -8.90 -1.23
C THR A 120 3.70 -8.57 -2.62
N VAL A 121 2.84 -8.02 -3.48
CA VAL A 121 3.20 -7.65 -4.86
C VAL A 121 3.44 -6.15 -4.93
N ALA A 122 4.64 -5.75 -5.38
CA ALA A 122 4.89 -4.38 -5.78
C ALA A 122 4.50 -4.19 -7.25
N ALA A 123 3.50 -3.34 -7.52
CA ALA A 123 3.13 -2.98 -8.87
C ALA A 123 4.11 -1.95 -9.47
N LYS A 124 4.01 -1.71 -10.77
CA LYS A 124 4.87 -0.77 -11.50
C LYS A 124 4.74 0.65 -10.95
N VAL A 125 5.86 1.39 -10.89
CA VAL A 125 5.82 2.83 -10.60
C VAL A 125 5.21 3.58 -11.77
N GLN A 126 4.13 4.32 -11.51
CA GLN A 126 3.39 5.06 -12.53
C GLN A 126 3.51 6.57 -12.33
N ARG A 127 3.52 7.34 -13.41
CA ARG A 127 3.48 8.82 -13.33
C ARG A 127 2.04 9.29 -13.28
N ARG A 128 1.68 10.03 -12.24
CA ARG A 128 0.39 10.71 -12.12
C ARG A 128 0.55 12.20 -12.40
N HIS A 129 -0.27 12.73 -13.30
CA HIS A 129 -0.39 14.17 -13.52
C HIS A 129 -1.16 14.79 -12.35
N VAL A 130 -0.64 15.90 -11.81
CA VAL A 130 -1.30 16.68 -10.76
C VAL A 130 -1.75 17.97 -11.44
N THR A 131 -3.06 18.17 -11.55
CA THR A 131 -3.70 19.42 -11.97
C THR A 131 -3.81 20.38 -10.80
#